data_AF-R8BIA1-F1
#
_entry.id   AF-R8BIA1-F1
#
_cell.length_a   1.000
_cell.length_b   1.000
_cell.length_c   1.000
_cell.angle_alpha   90.00
_cell.angle_beta   90.00
_cell.angle_gamma   90.00
#
_symmetry.space_group_name_H-M   'P 1'
#
loop_
_entity.id
_entity.type
_entity.pdbx_description
1 polymer ?
#
loop_
_entity_poly.entity_id
_entity_poly.type
_entity_poly.pdbx_seq_one_letter_code
_entity_poly.pdbx_strand_id
1 'polypeptide(L)'
;MPSILNDNDKETVKRFVPKQSNKIQAVAVARLYVAYPNKSRWTFTGLQGAVVLANDLVGNTYWIKMVDISPSNRGVIWDQEIFDTWHYNQDRVFFHTFELEECLAGLSFVDEKEAKQFKKKMDDREKNASKATRATPFGGAVQPTGGHKHTWAGTTSASGPEKVRQVRSTCYPTRAYSSKGSVTTTA
;
A
#
# COMPACT_ATOMS: atom_id res chain seq x y z
N MET A 1 22.73 5.00 -14.04
CA MET A 1 22.81 4.26 -12.76
C MET A 1 21.69 3.25 -12.74
N PRO A 2 21.97 2.00 -12.36
CA PRO A 2 20.95 0.96 -12.24
C PRO A 2 19.98 1.26 -11.08
N SER A 3 18.76 0.72 -11.14
CA SER A 3 17.76 0.82 -10.06
C SER A 3 18.29 0.18 -8.78
N ILE A 4 17.86 0.69 -7.62
CA ILE A 4 18.28 0.16 -6.32
C ILE A 4 17.70 -1.24 -6.05
N LEU A 5 16.59 -1.59 -6.70
CA LEU A 5 15.96 -2.90 -6.61
C LEU A 5 16.71 -3.91 -7.49
N ASN A 6 17.11 -5.02 -6.89
CA ASN A 6 17.62 -6.16 -7.65
C ASN A 6 16.45 -6.92 -8.35
N ASP A 7 16.77 -7.90 -9.18
CA ASP A 7 15.73 -8.62 -9.94
C ASP A 7 14.84 -9.50 -9.06
N ASN A 8 15.37 -10.08 -7.98
CA ASN A 8 14.59 -10.84 -6.99
C ASN A 8 13.58 -9.95 -6.25
N ASP A 9 13.96 -8.72 -5.92
CA ASP A 9 13.07 -7.75 -5.27
C ASP A 9 11.94 -7.35 -6.24
N LYS A 10 12.27 -7.14 -7.52
CA LYS A 10 11.26 -6.83 -8.56
C LYS A 10 10.30 -7.99 -8.76
N GLU A 11 10.77 -9.23 -8.72
CA GLU A 11 9.90 -10.42 -8.78
C GLU A 11 9.00 -10.51 -7.56
N THR A 12 9.55 -10.25 -6.36
CA THR A 12 8.79 -10.17 -5.12
C THR A 12 7.68 -9.13 -5.21
N VAL A 13 7.99 -7.91 -5.67
CA VAL A 13 6.98 -6.86 -5.89
C VAL A 13 5.89 -7.33 -6.86
N LYS A 14 6.25 -7.94 -8.00
CA LYS A 14 5.28 -8.43 -8.99
C LYS A 14 4.41 -9.57 -8.46
N ARG A 15 4.93 -10.39 -7.55
CA ARG A 15 4.18 -11.47 -6.89
C ARG A 15 3.06 -10.93 -6.01
N PHE A 16 3.31 -9.85 -5.27
CA PHE A 16 2.34 -9.25 -4.35
C PHE A 16 1.52 -8.10 -4.95
N VAL A 17 1.97 -7.53 -6.07
CA VAL A 17 1.24 -6.54 -6.86
C VAL A 17 1.14 -7.04 -8.31
N PRO A 18 0.21 -7.99 -8.59
CA PRO A 18 0.11 -8.65 -9.89
C PRO A 18 -0.29 -7.67 -11.01
N LYS A 19 0.38 -7.77 -12.16
CA LYS A 19 0.14 -6.89 -13.32
C LYS A 19 -1.26 -7.03 -13.93
N GLN A 20 -1.90 -8.18 -13.73
CA GLN A 20 -3.23 -8.48 -14.27
C GLN A 20 -4.30 -7.58 -13.63
N SER A 21 -4.14 -7.27 -12.34
CA SER A 21 -5.06 -6.41 -11.58
C SER A 21 -4.48 -5.03 -11.30
N ASN A 22 -3.18 -4.82 -11.47
CA ASN A 22 -2.54 -3.55 -11.13
C ASN A 22 -1.65 -3.05 -12.27
N LYS A 23 -1.81 -1.77 -12.64
CA LYS A 23 -0.84 -1.05 -13.46
C LYS A 23 0.13 -0.30 -12.54
N ILE A 24 1.32 -0.86 -12.37
CA ILE A 24 2.42 -0.25 -11.61
C ILE A 24 2.94 0.98 -12.35
N GLN A 25 2.93 2.14 -11.70
CA GLN A 25 3.40 3.42 -12.25
C GLN A 25 4.83 3.76 -11.83
N ALA A 26 5.18 3.44 -10.58
CA ALA A 26 6.49 3.66 -9.98
C ALA A 26 6.74 2.65 -8.87
N VAL A 27 8.02 2.33 -8.65
CA VAL A 27 8.50 1.57 -7.50
C VAL A 27 9.75 2.26 -6.98
N ALA A 28 9.88 2.39 -5.66
CA ALA A 28 11.07 2.93 -5.00
C ALA A 28 11.22 2.34 -3.60
N VAL A 29 12.44 2.21 -3.08
CA VAL A 29 12.67 1.72 -1.71
C VAL A 29 12.54 2.87 -0.71
N ALA A 30 11.74 2.69 0.33
CA ALA A 30 11.53 3.71 1.36
C ALA A 30 11.21 3.14 2.75
N ARG A 31 11.38 4.00 3.76
CA ARG A 31 10.93 3.81 5.15
C ARG A 31 9.70 4.66 5.42
N LEU A 32 8.73 4.11 6.15
CA LEU A 32 7.52 4.83 6.55
C LEU A 32 7.69 5.49 7.92
N TYR A 33 7.35 6.76 7.99
CA TYR A 33 7.29 7.57 9.20
C TYR A 33 5.88 8.11 9.39
N VAL A 34 5.52 8.41 10.65
CA VAL A 34 4.28 9.10 10.99
C VAL A 34 4.55 10.20 12.02
N ALA A 35 3.79 11.29 11.97
CA ALA A 35 3.80 12.36 12.97
C ALA A 35 2.65 12.16 13.97
N TYR A 36 2.76 11.11 14.80
CA TYR A 36 1.76 10.73 15.79
C TYR A 36 2.44 10.12 17.03
N PRO A 37 1.92 10.32 18.26
CA PRO A 37 0.83 11.23 18.62
C PRO A 37 1.23 12.72 18.57
N ASN A 38 2.54 13.00 18.56
CA ASN A 38 3.05 14.36 18.45
C ASN A 38 3.24 14.76 16.98
N LYS A 39 2.41 15.70 16.50
CA LYS A 39 2.44 16.20 15.12
C LYS A 39 3.72 16.96 14.75
N SER A 40 4.51 17.40 15.74
CA SER A 40 5.79 18.10 15.52
C SER A 40 6.99 17.15 15.43
N ARG A 41 6.79 15.82 15.57
CA ARG A 41 7.87 14.84 15.55
C ARG A 41 7.55 13.66 14.63
N TRP A 42 8.43 13.41 13.68
CA TRP A 42 8.40 12.19 12.87
C TRP A 42 8.91 10.99 13.66
N THR A 43 8.13 9.91 13.66
CA THR A 43 8.46 8.64 14.31
C THR A 43 8.50 7.54 13.25
N PHE A 44 9.59 6.77 13.23
CA PHE A 44 9.70 5.62 12.35
C PHE A 44 8.70 4.54 12.77
N THR A 45 7.91 4.02 11.83
CA THR A 45 6.88 3.02 12.15
C THR A 45 7.43 1.61 12.33
N GLY A 46 8.69 1.37 11.94
CA GLY A 46 9.26 0.02 11.81
C GLY A 46 9.06 -0.59 10.41
N LEU A 47 8.28 0.04 9.55
CA LEU A 47 7.94 -0.47 8.22
C LEU A 47 8.85 0.13 7.15
N GLN A 48 9.43 -0.75 6.34
CA GLN A 48 10.29 -0.39 5.21
C GLN A 48 10.20 -1.46 4.12
N GLY A 49 10.42 -1.05 2.87
CA GLY A 49 10.39 -1.96 1.74
C GLY A 49 10.25 -1.23 0.41
N ALA A 50 9.82 -1.96 -0.61
CA ALA A 50 9.53 -1.41 -1.92
C ALA A 50 8.13 -0.76 -1.90
N VAL A 51 8.09 0.57 -2.02
CA VAL A 51 6.86 1.33 -2.16
C VAL A 51 6.46 1.39 -3.63
N VAL A 52 5.23 0.99 -3.90
CA VAL A 52 4.63 0.84 -5.23
C VAL A 52 3.49 1.82 -5.36
N LEU A 53 3.55 2.68 -6.37
CA LEU A 53 2.38 3.43 -6.84
C LEU A 53 1.67 2.60 -7.90
N ALA A 54 0.46 2.15 -7.62
CA ALA A 54 -0.31 1.28 -8.50
C ALA A 54 -1.70 1.88 -8.80
N ASN A 55 -2.11 1.82 -10.06
CA ASN A 55 -3.51 1.93 -10.43
C ASN A 55 -4.13 0.53 -10.35
N ASP A 56 -5.03 0.32 -9.41
CA ASP A 56 -5.83 -0.89 -9.30
C ASP A 56 -6.93 -0.88 -10.38
N LEU A 57 -6.88 -1.87 -11.26
CA LEU A 57 -7.80 -2.02 -12.40
C LEU A 57 -9.10 -2.71 -12.00
N VAL A 58 -9.17 -3.32 -10.81
CA VAL A 58 -10.38 -3.95 -10.29
C VAL A 58 -11.23 -2.93 -9.56
N GLY A 59 -10.65 -2.24 -8.57
CA GLY A 59 -11.29 -1.17 -7.82
C GLY A 59 -11.32 0.17 -8.54
N ASN A 60 -10.61 0.30 -9.66
CA ASN A 60 -10.50 1.54 -10.44
C ASN A 60 -10.02 2.72 -9.59
N THR A 61 -9.03 2.49 -8.73
CA THR A 61 -8.51 3.45 -7.75
C THR A 61 -6.98 3.40 -7.67
N TYR A 62 -6.35 4.42 -7.10
CA TYR A 62 -4.91 4.46 -6.92
C TYR A 62 -4.52 4.04 -5.50
N TRP A 63 -3.42 3.30 -5.40
CA TRP A 63 -2.86 2.84 -4.14
C TRP A 63 -1.38 3.15 -4.05
N ILE A 64 -0.94 3.49 -2.83
CA ILE A 64 0.44 3.34 -2.39
C ILE A 64 0.52 2.03 -1.60
N LYS A 65 1.36 1.09 -2.03
CA LYS A 65 1.56 -0.20 -1.34
C LYS A 65 3.03 -0.35 -0.96
N MET A 66 3.34 -0.78 0.25
CA MET A 66 4.70 -1.15 0.67
C MET A 66 4.81 -2.67 0.72
N VAL A 67 5.68 -3.21 -0.12
CA VAL A 67 6.01 -4.64 -0.17
C VAL A 67 7.29 -4.89 0.63
N ASP A 68 7.24 -5.88 1.52
CA ASP A 68 8.42 -6.36 2.21
C ASP A 68 9.31 -7.15 1.25
N ILE A 69 10.49 -6.59 0.98
CA ILE A 69 11.54 -7.18 0.13
C ILE A 69 12.68 -7.79 0.96
N SER A 70 12.51 -7.90 2.29
CA SER A 70 13.44 -8.64 3.13
C SER A 70 13.32 -10.15 2.90
N PRO A 71 14.28 -10.96 3.39
CA PRO A 71 14.19 -12.42 3.32
C PRO A 71 12.92 -12.99 3.99
N SER A 72 12.29 -12.26 4.90
CA SER A 72 11.04 -12.68 5.54
C SER A 72 9.82 -12.61 4.60
N ASN A 73 9.91 -11.86 3.51
CA ASN A 73 8.97 -11.81 2.40
C ASN A 73 7.49 -11.81 2.82
N ARG A 74 7.14 -10.90 3.74
CA ARG A 74 5.80 -10.84 4.35
C ARG A 74 4.70 -10.33 3.41
N GLY A 75 5.04 -9.99 2.17
CA GLY A 75 4.12 -9.46 1.17
C GLY A 75 3.84 -7.97 1.35
N VAL A 76 2.59 -7.54 1.08
CA VAL A 76 2.18 -6.14 1.29
C VAL A 76 2.01 -5.90 2.79
N ILE A 77 2.92 -5.12 3.36
CA ILE A 77 2.98 -4.83 4.81
C ILE A 77 2.30 -3.52 5.21
N TRP A 78 1.99 -2.67 4.23
CA TRP A 78 1.25 -1.43 4.42
C TRP A 78 0.64 -0.99 3.10
N ASP A 79 -0.59 -0.47 3.12
CA ASP A 79 -1.15 0.22 1.96
C ASP A 79 -2.13 1.35 2.30
N GLN A 80 -2.18 2.32 1.39
CA GLN A 80 -3.01 3.51 1.48
C GLN A 80 -3.68 3.77 0.14
N GLU A 81 -4.99 3.91 0.18
CA GLU A 81 -5.79 4.35 -0.96
C GLU A 81 -5.62 5.86 -1.18
N ILE A 82 -5.48 6.30 -2.42
CA ILE A 82 -5.36 7.70 -2.78
C ILE A 82 -6.72 8.22 -3.21
N PHE A 83 -7.24 9.21 -2.47
CA PHE A 83 -8.50 9.89 -2.79
C PHE A 83 -8.28 11.13 -3.68
N ASP A 84 -9.36 11.74 -4.16
CA ASP A 84 -9.31 12.86 -5.11
C ASP A 84 -8.58 14.08 -4.53
N THR A 85 -8.87 14.44 -3.28
CA THR A 85 -8.25 15.57 -2.55
C THR A 85 -6.94 15.18 -1.85
N TRP A 86 -6.10 14.38 -2.50
CA TRP A 86 -4.85 13.92 -1.91
C TRP A 86 -3.71 14.92 -2.11
N HIS A 87 -3.19 15.44 -1.01
CA HIS A 87 -2.02 16.33 -1.02
C HIS A 87 -0.74 15.51 -0.78
N TYR A 88 0.15 15.51 -1.76
CA TYR A 88 1.44 14.83 -1.69
C TYR A 88 2.57 15.84 -1.83
N ASN A 89 3.28 16.08 -0.73
CA ASN A 89 4.30 17.10 -0.61
C ASN A 89 5.71 16.51 -0.69
N GLN A 90 6.62 17.26 -1.31
CA GLN A 90 8.04 16.95 -1.31
C GLN A 90 8.76 17.90 -0.35
N ASP A 91 8.75 17.57 0.94
CA ASP A 91 9.37 18.41 1.98
C ASP A 91 10.90 18.40 1.86
N ARG A 92 11.47 17.27 1.41
CA ARG A 92 12.88 17.12 1.03
C ARG A 92 13.00 16.26 -0.22
N VAL A 93 14.16 16.31 -0.87
CA VAL A 93 14.44 15.52 -2.08
C VAL A 93 14.26 14.01 -1.89
N PHE A 94 14.46 13.51 -0.67
CA PHE A 94 14.26 12.10 -0.28
C PHE A 94 13.09 11.88 0.69
N PHE A 95 12.40 12.93 1.16
CA PHE A 95 11.35 12.82 2.17
C PHE A 95 10.06 13.47 1.70
N HIS A 96 9.07 12.65 1.41
CA HIS A 96 7.76 13.11 0.92
C HIS A 96 6.69 12.83 1.95
N THR A 97 5.73 13.73 2.09
CA THR A 97 4.69 13.65 3.12
C THR A 97 3.30 13.71 2.51
N PHE A 98 2.34 13.12 3.22
CA PHE A 98 0.93 13.11 2.85
C PHE A 98 0.07 12.86 4.08
N GLU A 99 -1.22 13.17 3.95
CA GLU A 99 -2.18 13.02 5.02
C GLU A 99 -2.74 11.59 5.04
N LEU A 100 -2.82 11.02 6.24
CA LEU A 100 -3.68 9.88 6.56
C LEU A 100 -4.94 10.39 7.27
N GLU A 101 -5.89 9.50 7.53
CA GLU A 101 -7.14 9.86 8.23
C GLU A 101 -6.89 10.47 9.62
N GLU A 102 -5.90 9.99 10.37
CA GLU A 102 -5.67 10.39 11.77
C GLU A 102 -4.35 11.17 12.00
N CYS A 103 -3.43 11.20 11.04
CA CYS A 103 -2.10 11.80 11.20
C CYS A 103 -1.41 12.10 9.86
N LEU A 104 -0.22 12.70 9.92
CA LEU A 104 0.66 12.83 8.75
C LEU A 104 1.57 11.60 8.63
N ALA A 105 1.72 11.11 7.41
CA ALA A 105 2.70 10.10 7.05
C ALA A 105 3.81 10.68 6.17
N GLY A 106 4.97 10.05 6.24
CA GLY A 106 6.16 10.43 5.48
C GLY A 106 6.88 9.20 4.93
N LEU A 107 7.28 9.27 3.67
CA LEU A 107 8.14 8.28 3.02
C LEU A 107 9.55 8.84 2.90
N SER A 108 10.49 8.18 3.57
CA SER A 108 11.93 8.45 3.42
C SER A 108 12.51 7.48 2.40
N PHE A 109 12.73 7.95 1.18
CA PHE A 109 13.29 7.18 0.08
C PHE A 109 14.80 6.98 0.26
N VAL A 110 15.31 5.86 -0.23
CA VAL A 110 16.75 5.55 -0.18
C VAL A 110 17.53 6.24 -1.30
N ASP A 111 16.90 6.44 -2.47
CA ASP A 111 17.49 7.13 -3.62
C ASP A 111 16.66 8.35 -4.04
N GLU A 112 17.32 9.50 -4.18
CA GLU A 112 16.68 10.78 -4.52
C GLU A 112 16.12 10.81 -5.96
N LYS A 113 16.73 10.07 -6.89
CA LYS A 113 16.25 10.02 -8.28
C LYS A 113 14.98 9.19 -8.37
N GLU A 114 14.92 8.06 -7.67
CA GLU A 114 13.71 7.25 -7.54
C GLU A 114 12.61 8.04 -6.81
N ALA A 115 12.93 8.78 -5.74
CA ALA A 115 11.99 9.68 -5.08
C ALA A 115 11.42 10.71 -6.08
N LYS A 116 12.28 11.42 -6.82
CA LYS A 116 11.85 12.39 -7.83
C LYS A 116 10.96 11.76 -8.92
N GLN A 117 11.28 10.56 -9.38
CA GLN A 117 10.45 9.84 -10.36
C GLN A 117 9.10 9.43 -9.76
N PHE A 118 9.09 8.99 -8.49
CA PHE A 118 7.88 8.65 -7.76
C PHE A 118 6.95 9.86 -7.64
N LYS A 119 7.48 11.03 -7.23
CA LYS A 119 6.73 12.29 -7.17
C LYS A 119 6.12 12.66 -8.53
N LYS A 120 6.91 12.60 -9.60
CA LYS A 120 6.41 12.87 -10.96
C LYS A 120 5.24 11.96 -11.34
N LYS A 121 5.34 10.66 -11.05
CA LYS A 121 4.27 9.69 -11.32
C LYS A 121 3.03 9.90 -10.46
N MET A 122 3.22 10.35 -9.22
CA MET A 122 2.15 10.72 -8.30
C MET A 122 1.37 11.96 -8.78
N ASP A 123 2.09 12.96 -9.31
CA ASP A 123 1.49 14.18 -9.84
C ASP A 123 0.75 13.93 -11.17
N ASP A 124 1.32 13.09 -12.03
CA ASP A 124 0.69 12.71 -13.30
C ASP A 124 -0.29 11.53 -13.16
N ARG A 125 -0.69 11.14 -11.93
CA ARG A 125 -1.51 9.93 -11.70
C ARG A 125 -2.83 9.95 -12.46
N GLU A 126 -3.53 11.08 -12.46
CA GLU A 126 -4.82 11.24 -13.14
C GLU A 126 -4.69 11.12 -14.67
N LYS A 127 -3.61 11.67 -15.23
CA LYS A 127 -3.29 11.54 -16.66
C LYS A 127 -2.96 10.11 -17.05
N ASN A 128 -2.26 9.39 -16.16
CA ASN A 128 -1.81 8.01 -16.38
C ASN A 128 -2.83 6.93 -15.99
N ALA A 129 -3.96 7.37 -15.43
CA ALA A 129 -5.05 6.53 -14.96
C ALA A 129 -5.69 5.72 -16.10
N SER A 130 -6.18 4.53 -15.78
CA SER A 130 -6.96 3.75 -16.73
C SER A 130 -8.22 4.52 -17.17
N LYS A 131 -8.82 4.14 -18.32
CA LYS A 131 -10.09 4.76 -18.77
C LYS A 131 -11.18 4.57 -17.70
N ALA A 132 -11.25 3.39 -17.10
CA ALA A 132 -12.22 3.06 -16.07
C ALA A 132 -12.00 3.88 -14.79
N THR A 133 -10.76 3.97 -14.28
CA THR A 133 -10.39 4.83 -13.15
C THR A 133 -10.78 6.29 -13.36
N ARG A 134 -10.59 6.83 -14.58
CA ARG A 134 -10.99 8.22 -14.88
C ARG A 134 -12.51 8.40 -14.95
N ALA A 135 -13.25 7.33 -15.25
CA ALA A 135 -14.71 7.34 -15.35
C ALA A 135 -15.40 7.07 -14.00
N THR A 136 -14.64 6.68 -12.96
CA THR A 136 -15.12 6.49 -11.60
C THR A 136 -14.58 7.60 -10.71
N PRO A 137 -15.31 8.72 -10.53
CA PRO A 137 -14.98 9.68 -9.49
C PRO A 137 -14.92 8.94 -8.14
N PHE A 138 -13.81 9.10 -7.42
CA PHE A 138 -13.57 8.43 -6.14
C PHE A 138 -14.73 8.71 -5.16
N GLY A 139 -15.27 7.67 -4.51
CA GLY A 139 -16.35 7.83 -3.52
C GLY A 139 -17.72 7.24 -3.88
N GLY A 140 -17.87 6.60 -5.03
CA GLY A 140 -18.95 5.64 -5.27
C GLY A 140 -19.85 5.96 -6.47
N ALA A 141 -19.87 5.03 -7.42
CA ALA A 141 -21.10 4.65 -8.06
C ALA A 141 -21.31 3.16 -7.76
N VAL A 142 -22.39 2.89 -7.03
CA VAL A 142 -23.00 1.57 -6.87
C VAL A 142 -22.99 0.87 -8.24
N GLN A 143 -22.44 -0.34 -8.30
CA GLN A 143 -22.57 -1.19 -9.48
C GLN A 143 -24.06 -1.26 -9.86
N PRO A 144 -24.46 -1.03 -11.13
CA PRO A 144 -25.81 -1.36 -11.53
C PRO A 144 -25.92 -2.88 -11.38
N THR A 145 -26.72 -3.32 -10.42
CA THR A 145 -27.14 -4.71 -10.28
C THR A 145 -27.99 -5.07 -11.50
N GLY A 146 -27.32 -5.52 -12.57
CA GLY A 146 -27.96 -6.23 -13.67
C GLY A 146 -28.57 -7.52 -13.13
N GLY A 147 -29.90 -7.56 -13.08
CA GLY A 147 -30.63 -8.68 -12.52
C GLY A 147 -30.50 -9.95 -13.36
N HIS A 148 -30.12 -11.04 -12.71
CA HIS A 148 -30.53 -12.39 -13.09
C HIS A 148 -30.96 -13.13 -11.83
N LYS A 149 -32.26 -13.41 -11.74
CA LYS A 149 -32.87 -14.28 -10.72
C LYS A 149 -32.53 -15.73 -11.07
N HIS A 150 -31.90 -16.49 -10.18
CA HIS A 150 -32.18 -17.92 -10.00
C HIS A 150 -31.78 -18.36 -8.57
N THR A 151 -32.75 -18.99 -7.90
CA THR A 151 -32.71 -19.61 -6.57
C THR A 151 -32.07 -21.00 -6.61
N TRP A 152 -31.25 -21.34 -5.60
CA TRP A 152 -31.14 -22.71 -5.03
C TRP A 152 -30.28 -22.69 -3.75
N ALA A 153 -30.74 -23.42 -2.72
CA ALA A 153 -30.14 -23.51 -1.39
C ALA A 153 -29.12 -24.66 -1.28
N GLY A 154 -28.10 -24.51 -0.43
CA GLY A 154 -27.22 -25.62 -0.10
C GLY A 154 -26.08 -25.24 0.84
N THR A 155 -26.17 -25.71 2.07
CA THR A 155 -25.20 -25.65 3.17
C THR A 155 -23.86 -26.30 2.79
N THR A 156 -22.74 -25.71 3.23
CA THR A 156 -21.63 -26.42 3.89
C THR A 156 -20.57 -25.43 4.36
N SER A 157 -20.15 -25.60 5.61
CA SER A 157 -19.01 -24.94 6.22
C SER A 157 -17.71 -25.34 5.50
N ALA A 158 -16.94 -24.36 5.05
CA ALA A 158 -15.53 -24.57 4.75
C ALA A 158 -14.76 -23.34 5.25
N SER A 159 -13.90 -23.57 6.24
CA SER A 159 -12.82 -22.69 6.65
C SER A 159 -11.92 -22.42 5.44
N GLY A 160 -12.19 -21.32 4.75
CA GLY A 160 -11.30 -20.77 3.74
C GLY A 160 -9.99 -20.28 4.38
N PRO A 161 -8.88 -20.25 3.62
CA PRO A 161 -7.62 -19.72 4.12
C PRO A 161 -7.83 -18.27 4.57
N GLU A 162 -7.42 -17.99 5.80
CA GLU A 162 -7.47 -16.68 6.42
C GLU A 162 -6.78 -15.67 5.49
N LYS A 163 -7.58 -14.84 4.80
CA LYS A 163 -7.05 -13.68 4.10
C LYS A 163 -6.31 -12.86 5.13
N VAL A 164 -4.98 -12.81 5.02
CA VAL A 164 -4.13 -11.89 5.79
C VAL A 164 -4.84 -10.55 5.77
N ARG A 165 -5.36 -10.13 6.92
CA ARG A 165 -6.09 -8.87 7.06
C ARG A 165 -5.12 -7.78 6.61
N GLN A 166 -5.45 -7.18 5.47
CA GLN A 166 -4.79 -5.99 4.95
C GLN A 166 -4.79 -4.95 6.08
N VAL A 167 -3.62 -4.69 6.65
CA VAL A 167 -3.46 -3.71 7.73
C VAL A 167 -3.80 -2.37 7.09
N ARG A 168 -5.00 -1.84 7.39
CA ARG A 168 -5.37 -0.49 6.99
C ARG A 168 -4.29 0.47 7.48
N SER A 169 -4.05 1.54 6.73
CA SER A 169 -3.16 2.62 7.13
C SER A 169 -3.59 3.24 8.45
N THR A 170 -3.04 2.72 9.55
CA THR A 170 -3.25 3.26 10.87
C THR A 170 -2.03 4.08 11.28
N CYS A 171 -2.27 5.16 12.02
CA CYS A 171 -1.21 5.98 12.61
C CYS A 171 -0.48 5.28 13.76
N TYR A 172 -1.02 4.16 14.25
CA TYR A 172 -0.36 3.34 15.24
C TYR A 172 0.78 2.56 14.59
N PRO A 173 2.01 2.68 15.11
CA PRO A 173 3.07 1.77 14.71
C PRO A 173 2.55 0.35 14.92
N THR A 174 2.61 -0.47 13.87
CA THR A 174 2.25 -1.88 13.99
C THR A 174 3.11 -2.43 15.11
N ARG A 175 2.48 -2.71 16.26
CA ARG A 175 3.15 -3.35 17.37
C ARG A 175 3.65 -4.66 16.79
N ALA A 176 4.96 -4.77 16.56
CA ALA A 176 5.58 -5.99 16.09
C ALA A 176 5.00 -7.09 16.97
N TYR A 177 4.26 -8.01 16.36
CA TYR A 177 3.63 -9.10 17.09
C TYR A 177 4.77 -9.98 17.57
N SER A 178 5.30 -9.66 18.76
CA SER A 178 6.21 -10.53 19.49
C SER A 178 5.41 -11.79 19.77
N SER A 179 5.83 -12.88 19.15
CA SER A 179 5.36 -14.22 19.46
C SER A 179 5.41 -14.39 20.97
N LYS A 180 4.24 -14.57 21.59
CA LYS A 180 4.15 -14.90 23.01
C LYS A 180 5.05 -16.11 23.27
N GLY A 181 6.10 -15.91 24.07
CA GLY A 181 6.83 -17.00 24.69
C GLY A 181 5.84 -17.79 25.53
N SER A 182 5.71 -19.09 25.24
CA SER A 182 5.01 -20.04 26.08
C SER A 182 5.77 -20.13 27.41
N VAL A 183 5.21 -19.53 28.47
CA VAL A 183 5.59 -19.89 29.83
C VAL A 183 4.86 -21.18 30.13
N THR A 184 5.55 -22.30 29.94
CA THR A 184 5.10 -23.60 30.45
C THR A 184 5.61 -23.73 31.87
N THR A 185 4.69 -23.61 32.83
CA THR A 185 4.91 -23.98 34.23
C THR A 185 5.11 -25.50 34.32
N THR A 186 6.28 -25.93 34.77
CA THR A 186 6.55 -27.22 35.46
C THR A 186 7.87 -27.01 36.20
N ALA A 187 8.07 -27.38 37.47
CA ALA A 187 7.35 -28.21 38.41
C ALA A 187 7.42 -27.59 39.82
#